data_AF-A0A7X3HQT5-F1
#
_entry.id   AF-A0A7X3HQT5-F1
#
_cell.length_a   1.000
_cell.length_b   1.000
_cell.length_c   1.000
_cell.angle_alpha   90.00
_cell.angle_beta   90.00
_cell.angle_gamma   90.00
#
_symmetry.space_group_name_H-M   'P 1'
#
loop_
_entity.id
_entity.type
_entity.pdbx_description
1 polymer ?
#
loop_
_entity_poly.entity_id
_entity_poly.type
_entity_poly.pdbx_seq_one_letter_code
_entity_poly.pdbx_strand_id
1 'polypeptide(L)'
;MNAPVLPLHVLPLDVDPQETQEWIEALAAVTEVEGRERAHYLIGRLHESDAARHGDFHGAITTPYVNTIAESGEQPYPGDTSIERRLAAMARWNAMAMVLRAGKHSNVGGHIATYGFSAFF
;
A
#
# COMPACT_ATOMS: atom_id res chain seq x y z
N MET A 1 8.62 -0.33 -14.55
CA MET A 1 9.05 0.80 -13.70
C MET A 1 9.29 0.23 -12.32
N ASN A 2 10.56 0.10 -11.93
CA ASN A 2 10.94 -0.50 -10.65
C ASN A 2 10.53 0.45 -9.53
N ALA A 3 9.64 0.00 -8.65
CA ALA A 3 9.34 0.69 -7.40
C ALA A 3 10.66 0.98 -6.66
N PRO A 4 10.78 2.13 -5.97
CA PRO A 4 11.97 2.43 -5.20
C PRO A 4 12.10 1.35 -4.12
N VAL A 5 13.12 0.49 -4.26
CA VAL A 5 13.55 -0.41 -3.21
C VAL A 5 14.00 0.52 -2.09
N LEU A 6 13.21 0.61 -1.01
CA LEU A 6 13.67 1.30 0.20
C LEU A 6 15.02 0.67 0.56
N PRO A 7 16.10 1.45 0.65
CA PRO A 7 17.40 0.87 0.91
C PRO A 7 17.34 0.18 2.27
N LEU A 8 17.82 -1.07 2.34
CA LEU A 8 17.99 -1.89 3.56
C LEU A 8 18.93 -1.23 4.61
N HIS A 9 19.20 0.07 4.52
CA HIS A 9 20.23 0.83 5.22
C HIS A 9 19.94 1.09 6.71
N VAL A 10 19.07 0.29 7.34
CA VAL A 10 18.84 0.32 8.79
C VAL A 10 19.27 -0.99 9.45
N LEU A 11 19.67 -2.01 8.68
CA LEU A 11 20.30 -3.19 9.26
C LEU A 11 21.80 -2.90 9.47
N PRO A 12 22.36 -3.23 10.65
CA PRO A 12 23.80 -3.16 10.86
C PRO A 12 24.56 -3.96 9.79
N LEU A 13 25.83 -3.62 9.59
CA LEU A 13 26.72 -4.34 8.67
C LEU A 13 26.62 -5.84 8.92
N ASP A 14 26.35 -6.63 7.87
CA ASP A 14 26.19 -8.07 7.98
C ASP A 14 27.47 -8.68 8.59
N VAL A 15 27.31 -9.34 9.74
CA VAL A 15 28.41 -9.90 10.53
C VAL A 15 28.92 -11.18 9.88
N ASP A 16 28.07 -11.92 9.16
CA ASP A 16 28.42 -13.13 8.43
C ASP A 16 27.66 -13.23 7.09
N PRO A 17 28.21 -12.60 6.03
CA PRO A 17 27.59 -12.64 4.71
C PRO A 17 27.48 -14.04 4.10
N GLN A 18 28.32 -14.99 4.52
CA GLN A 18 28.27 -16.36 4.00
C GLN A 18 27.06 -17.09 4.57
N GLU A 19 26.86 -17.02 5.88
CA GLU A 19 25.66 -17.60 6.52
C GLU A 19 24.39 -16.99 5.90
N THR A 20 24.33 -15.67 5.77
CA THR A 20 23.19 -14.99 5.14
C THR A 20 22.91 -15.51 3.73
N GLN A 21 23.96 -15.73 2.93
CA GLN A 21 23.83 -16.27 1.58
C GLN A 21 23.30 -17.73 1.59
N GLU A 22 23.77 -18.57 2.50
CA GLU A 22 23.31 -19.95 2.66
C GLU A 22 21.81 -20.00 3.02
N TRP A 23 21.33 -19.10 3.91
CA TRP A 23 19.91 -18.99 4.24
C TRP A 23 19.05 -18.53 3.06
N ILE A 24 19.54 -17.58 2.26
CA ILE A 24 18.85 -17.10 1.05
C ILE A 24 18.73 -18.24 0.03
N GLU A 25 19.81 -18.99 -0.19
CA GLU A 25 19.83 -20.13 -1.10
C GLU A 25 18.91 -21.26 -0.63
N ALA A 26 18.88 -21.55 0.67
CA ALA A 26 17.97 -22.54 1.24
C ALA A 26 16.49 -22.16 1.01
N LEU A 27 16.13 -20.89 1.22
CA LEU A 27 14.78 -20.41 0.98
C LEU A 27 14.40 -20.44 -0.52
N ALA A 28 15.35 -20.10 -1.40
CA ALA A 28 15.17 -20.19 -2.84
C ALA A 28 14.91 -21.64 -3.27
N ALA A 29 15.69 -22.60 -2.76
CA ALA A 29 15.51 -24.02 -3.03
C ALA A 29 14.12 -24.53 -2.57
N VAL A 30 13.67 -24.13 -1.37
CA VAL A 30 12.31 -24.47 -0.91
C VAL A 30 11.24 -23.88 -1.82
N THR A 31 11.43 -22.65 -2.28
CA THR A 31 10.48 -21.99 -3.18
C THR A 31 10.39 -22.71 -4.53
N GLU A 32 11.51 -23.21 -5.05
CA GLU A 32 11.56 -23.95 -6.31
C GLU A 32 10.94 -25.34 -6.20
N VAL A 33 11.16 -26.06 -5.09
CA VAL A 33 10.70 -27.44 -4.90
C VAL A 33 9.26 -27.53 -4.37
N GLU A 34 8.93 -26.75 -3.33
CA GLU A 34 7.65 -26.83 -2.61
C GLU A 34 6.71 -25.66 -2.92
N GLY A 35 7.20 -24.62 -3.60
CA GLY A 35 6.42 -23.46 -4.01
C GLY A 35 6.37 -22.33 -2.99
N ARG A 36 5.73 -21.22 -3.41
CA ARG A 36 5.74 -19.95 -2.68
C ARG A 36 5.00 -19.99 -1.34
N GLU A 37 3.91 -20.76 -1.25
CA GLU A 37 3.14 -20.87 0.00
C GLU A 37 3.98 -21.47 1.14
N ARG A 38 4.81 -22.47 0.82
CA ARG A 38 5.71 -23.08 1.80
C ARG A 38 6.77 -22.10 2.27
N ALA A 39 7.40 -21.37 1.34
CA ALA A 39 8.41 -20.37 1.68
C ALA A 39 7.83 -19.30 2.62
N HIS A 40 6.63 -18.80 2.34
CA HIS A 40 5.94 -17.85 3.22
C HIS A 40 5.64 -18.44 4.60
N TYR A 41 5.22 -19.72 4.66
CA TYR A 41 5.01 -20.41 5.93
C TYR A 41 6.29 -20.45 6.78
N LEU A 42 7.44 -20.81 6.19
CA LEU A 42 8.71 -20.86 6.90
C LEU A 42 9.15 -19.48 7.42
N ILE A 43 9.01 -18.44 6.60
CA ILE A 43 9.30 -17.05 7.01
C ILE A 43 8.41 -16.66 8.20
N GLY A 44 7.12 -16.97 8.14
CA GLY A 44 6.18 -16.72 9.25
C GLY A 44 6.59 -17.43 10.54
N ARG A 45 7.02 -18.70 10.45
CA ARG A 45 7.49 -19.47 11.62
C ARG A 45 8.79 -18.94 12.22
N LEU A 46 9.73 -18.46 11.39
CA LEU A 46 10.94 -17.81 11.86
C LEU A 46 10.62 -16.49 12.59
N HIS A 47 9.71 -15.70 12.01
CA HIS A 47 9.24 -14.46 12.61
C HIS A 47 8.54 -14.69 13.96
N GLU A 48 7.63 -15.66 14.04
CA GLU A 48 6.98 -16.07 15.30
C GLU A 48 8.00 -16.53 16.35
N SER A 49 9.03 -17.29 15.94
CA SER A 49 10.07 -17.78 16.84
C SER A 49 10.93 -16.67 17.41
N ASP A 50 11.19 -15.61 16.63
CA ASP A 50 11.94 -14.45 17.09
C ASP A 50 11.07 -13.57 18.00
N ALA A 51 9.83 -13.30 17.59
CA ALA A 51 8.87 -12.54 18.38
C ALA A 51 8.63 -13.17 19.76
N ALA A 52 8.63 -14.50 19.87
CA ALA A 52 8.49 -15.21 21.14
C ALA A 52 9.71 -15.09 22.06
N ARG A 53 10.92 -14.85 21.53
CA ARG A 53 12.17 -14.79 22.31
C ARG A 53 12.63 -13.37 22.63
N HIS A 54 12.52 -12.47 21.67
CA HIS A 54 13.10 -11.13 21.73
C HIS A 54 12.05 -10.03 21.52
N GLY A 55 11.05 -10.27 20.66
CA GLY A 55 9.80 -9.48 20.61
C GLY A 55 9.93 -8.05 20.10
N ASP A 56 11.13 -7.63 19.69
CA ASP A 56 11.48 -6.28 19.24
C ASP A 56 11.60 -6.19 17.70
N PHE A 57 11.73 -7.32 17.01
CA PHE A 57 11.63 -7.38 15.55
C PHE A 57 10.16 -7.48 15.11
N HIS A 58 9.52 -6.33 14.97
CA HIS A 58 8.25 -6.22 14.26
C HIS A 58 8.52 -6.35 12.76
N GLY A 59 8.59 -7.59 12.28
CA GLY A 59 8.73 -7.95 10.88
C GLY A 59 7.78 -7.11 10.03
N ALA A 60 8.30 -6.65 8.90
CA ALA A 60 7.64 -5.68 8.02
C ALA A 60 6.19 -6.08 7.71
N ILE A 61 5.23 -5.55 8.48
CA ILE A 61 3.79 -5.51 8.14
C ILE A 61 3.57 -4.45 7.04
N THR A 62 4.55 -4.26 6.17
CA THR A 62 4.47 -3.34 5.05
C THR A 62 4.36 -4.21 3.80
N THR A 63 3.11 -4.41 3.36
CA THR A 63 2.90 -4.72 1.95
C THR A 63 3.60 -3.63 1.13
N PRO A 64 4.19 -3.94 -0.03
CA PRO A 64 4.79 -2.92 -0.88
C PRO A 64 3.78 -1.77 -1.08
N TYR A 65 4.27 -0.53 -1.11
CA TYR A 65 3.42 0.66 -1.32
C TYR A 65 2.98 0.74 -2.79
N VAL A 66 2.17 -0.23 -3.19
CA VAL A 66 1.60 -0.46 -4.52
C VAL A 66 0.17 -0.94 -4.33
N ASN A 67 -0.62 -0.93 -5.40
CA ASN A 67 -1.99 -1.44 -5.35
C ASN A 67 -2.00 -2.95 -5.02
N THR A 68 -2.85 -3.35 -4.07
CA THR A 68 -3.01 -4.76 -3.68
C THR A 68 -3.51 -5.64 -4.84
N ILE A 69 -4.29 -5.08 -5.76
CA ILE A 69 -4.78 -5.74 -6.98
C ILE A 69 -3.89 -5.32 -8.15
N ALA A 70 -3.26 -6.29 -8.80
CA ALA A 70 -2.48 -6.06 -10.02
C ALA A 70 -3.41 -5.81 -11.23
N GLU A 71 -2.90 -5.14 -12.26
CA GLU A 71 -3.63 -4.85 -13.50
C GLU A 71 -4.27 -6.11 -14.13
N SER A 72 -3.57 -7.25 -14.09
CA SER A 72 -4.10 -8.53 -14.61
C SER A 72 -5.27 -9.10 -13.80
N GLY A 73 -5.46 -8.66 -12.56
CA GLY A 73 -6.56 -9.05 -11.68
C GLY A 73 -7.68 -8.00 -11.61
N GLU A 74 -7.52 -6.86 -12.29
CA GLU A 74 -8.52 -5.81 -12.33
C GLU A 74 -9.71 -6.24 -13.19
N GLN A 75 -10.92 -6.06 -12.66
CA GLN A 75 -12.15 -6.35 -13.39
C GLN A 75 -12.51 -5.19 -14.32
N PRO A 76 -13.13 -5.46 -15.48
CA PRO A 76 -13.63 -4.40 -16.35
C PRO A 76 -14.60 -3.48 -15.59
N TYR A 77 -14.40 -2.16 -15.72
CA TYR A 77 -15.29 -1.18 -15.09
C TYR A 77 -16.68 -1.23 -15.75
N PRO A 78 -17.78 -1.34 -14.97
CA PRO A 78 -19.12 -1.54 -15.52
C PRO A 78 -19.82 -0.24 -15.98
N GLY A 79 -19.31 0.93 -15.57
CA GLY A 79 -19.97 2.23 -15.79
C GLY A 79 -19.43 3.03 -16.99
N ASP A 80 -20.09 4.15 -17.27
CA ASP A 80 -19.64 5.14 -18.26
C ASP A 80 -18.86 6.26 -17.56
N THR A 81 -17.54 6.13 -17.61
CA THR A 81 -16.61 7.07 -16.98
C THR A 81 -16.73 8.51 -17.53
N SER A 82 -17.25 8.69 -18.75
CA SER A 82 -17.44 10.03 -19.33
C SER A 82 -18.61 10.77 -18.68
N ILE A 83 -19.71 10.06 -18.45
CA ILE A 83 -20.91 10.59 -17.79
C ILE A 83 -20.61 10.83 -16.32
N GLU A 84 -19.97 9.86 -15.65
CA GLU A 84 -19.61 9.95 -14.24
C GLU A 84 -18.68 11.12 -13.96
N ARG A 85 -17.63 11.31 -14.79
CA ARG A 85 -16.72 12.45 -14.68
C ARG A 85 -17.44 13.79 -14.81
N ARG A 86 -18.39 13.88 -15.75
CA ARG A 86 -19.19 15.09 -15.96
C ARG A 86 -20.09 15.36 -14.75
N LEU A 87 -20.73 14.33 -14.20
CA LEU A 87 -21.57 14.45 -13.00
C LEU A 87 -20.74 14.84 -11.77
N ALA A 88 -19.59 14.21 -11.56
CA ALA A 88 -18.67 14.52 -10.47
C ALA A 88 -18.16 15.97 -10.55
N ALA A 89 -17.85 16.46 -11.74
CA ALA A 89 -17.46 17.86 -11.95
C ALA A 89 -18.57 18.84 -11.56
N MET A 90 -19.82 18.56 -11.93
CA MET A 90 -20.97 19.39 -11.53
C MET A 90 -21.18 19.38 -10.02
N ALA A 91 -21.07 18.21 -9.38
CA ALA A 91 -21.20 18.07 -7.94
C ALA A 91 -20.10 18.87 -7.19
N ARG A 92 -18.84 18.77 -7.62
CA ARG A 92 -17.71 19.56 -7.09
C ARG A 92 -17.95 21.06 -7.22
N TRP A 93 -18.40 21.52 -8.38
CA TRP A 93 -18.71 22.94 -8.60
C TRP A 93 -19.82 23.44 -7.67
N ASN A 94 -20.92 22.70 -7.58
CA ASN A 94 -22.06 23.06 -6.74
C ASN A 94 -21.67 23.10 -5.25
N ALA A 95 -20.90 22.12 -4.78
CA ALA A 95 -20.41 22.09 -3.40
C ALA A 95 -19.54 23.31 -3.09
N MET A 96 -18.60 23.66 -3.98
CA MET A 96 -17.77 24.85 -3.82
C MET A 96 -18.63 26.13 -3.81
N ALA A 97 -19.57 26.26 -4.75
CA ALA A 97 -20.45 27.43 -4.86
C ALA A 97 -21.31 27.61 -3.61
N MET A 98 -21.85 26.53 -3.03
CA MET A 98 -22.62 26.57 -1.79
C MET A 98 -21.79 27.08 -0.61
N VAL A 99 -20.58 26.55 -0.42
CA VAL A 99 -19.71 26.95 0.70
C VAL A 99 -19.24 28.40 0.54
N LEU A 100 -18.81 28.81 -0.65
CA LEU A 100 -18.39 30.20 -0.91
C LEU A 100 -19.54 31.19 -0.72
N ARG A 101 -20.76 30.83 -1.15
CA ARG A 101 -21.94 31.66 -0.96
C ARG A 101 -22.30 31.81 0.52
N ALA A 102 -22.26 30.71 1.28
CA ALA A 102 -22.51 30.76 2.72
C ALA A 102 -21.45 31.60 3.45
N GLY A 103 -20.16 31.39 3.12
CA GLY A 103 -19.04 32.13 3.69
C GLY A 103 -19.09 33.64 3.41
N LYS A 104 -19.67 34.07 2.29
CA LYS A 104 -19.83 35.49 1.95
C LYS A 104 -20.78 36.24 2.89
N HIS A 105 -21.83 35.57 3.39
CA HIS A 105 -22.90 36.21 4.18
C HIS A 105 -22.88 35.81 5.66
N SER A 106 -22.07 34.83 6.03
CA SER A 106 -22.06 34.25 7.37
C SER A 106 -20.75 33.50 7.62
N ASN A 107 -20.21 33.55 8.84
CA ASN A 107 -18.94 32.90 9.18
C ASN A 107 -19.11 31.41 9.55
N VAL A 108 -19.98 30.69 8.85
CA VAL A 108 -20.39 29.31 9.18
C VAL A 108 -19.30 28.27 8.86
N GLY A 109 -18.25 28.66 8.14
CA GLY A 109 -17.15 27.79 7.72
C GLY A 109 -17.53 26.80 6.61
N GLY A 110 -16.60 25.87 6.29
CA GLY A 110 -16.81 24.76 5.35
C GLY A 110 -15.51 24.22 4.72
N HIS A 111 -15.32 22.90 4.71
CA HIS A 111 -14.12 22.25 4.17
C HIS A 111 -14.30 21.89 2.68
N ILE A 112 -13.84 22.77 1.78
CA ILE A 112 -13.86 22.54 0.34
C ILE A 112 -12.82 21.48 -0.07
N ALA A 113 -11.64 21.52 0.57
CA ALA A 113 -10.52 20.65 0.24
C ALA A 113 -10.82 19.16 0.49
N THR A 114 -11.50 18.84 1.60
CA THR A 114 -11.82 17.44 1.96
C THR A 114 -12.75 16.80 0.93
N TYR A 115 -13.82 17.51 0.52
CA TYR A 115 -14.74 17.00 -0.50
C TYR A 115 -14.07 16.97 -1.88
N GLY A 116 -13.28 17.98 -2.23
CA GLY A 116 -12.55 18.01 -3.49
C GLY A 116 -11.56 16.86 -3.66
N PHE A 117 -10.94 16.42 -2.56
CA PHE A 117 -9.95 15.33 -2.56
C PHE A 117 -10.60 13.93 -2.51
N SER A 118 -11.76 13.78 -1.85
CA SER A 118 -12.45 12.49 -1.72
C SER A 118 -13.49 12.21 -2.81
N ALA A 119 -13.93 13.23 -3.54
CA ALA A 119 -14.82 13.06 -4.68
C ALA A 119 -14.07 12.35 -5.82
N PHE A 120 -14.51 11.13 -6.14
CA PHE A 120 -14.01 10.32 -7.26
C PHE A 120 -13.80 11.18 -8.53
N PHE A 121 -12.67 10.97 -9.21
CA PHE A 121 -12.27 11.75 -10.39
C PHE A 121 -13.21 11.55 -11.58
#